data_AF-A0A963EIF0-F1
#
_entry.id   AF-A0A963EIF0-F1
#
_cell.length_a   1.000
_cell.length_b   1.000
_cell.length_c   1.000
_cell.angle_alpha   90.00
_cell.angle_beta   90.00
_cell.angle_gamma   90.00
#
_symmetry.space_group_name_H-M   'P 1'
#
loop_
_entity.id
_entity.type
_entity.pdbx_description
1 polymer ?
#
loop_
_entity_poly.entity_id
_entity_poly.type
_entity_poly.pdbx_seq_one_letter_code
_entity_poly.pdbx_strand_id
1 'polypeptide(L)'
;SNAIVIGAGTRTLGVGCGQTSRVDAVELAVKKADATRIGGRRVLASDAFFPFPDGLEAAIRAGVKAVIQPGGSRNDDAVIEAADRAGIAMLFTGCRHFRH
;
A
#
# COMPACT_ATOMS: atom_id res chain seq x y z
N SER A 1 5.27 -6.87 -11.54
CA SER A 1 4.99 -5.47 -11.14
C SER A 1 3.97 -4.84 -12.07
N ASN A 2 3.33 -3.72 -11.73
CA ASN A 2 3.26 -3.15 -10.37
C ASN A 2 2.68 -4.17 -9.37
N ALA A 3 3.02 -4.06 -8.09
CA ALA A 3 2.52 -4.97 -7.08
C ALA A 3 2.28 -4.27 -5.72
N ILE A 4 1.17 -4.63 -5.09
CA ILE A 4 0.77 -4.26 -3.74
C ILE A 4 0.51 -5.53 -2.95
N VAL A 5 1.09 -5.62 -1.76
CA VAL A 5 0.85 -6.73 -0.82
C VAL A 5 0.29 -6.16 0.47
N ILE A 6 -0.82 -6.74 0.94
CA ILE A 6 -1.40 -6.49 2.27
C ILE A 6 -1.17 -7.73 3.12
N GLY A 7 -0.61 -7.55 4.32
CA GLY A 7 -0.34 -8.63 5.27
C GLY A 7 -0.77 -8.29 6.69
N ALA A 8 -0.81 -9.31 7.55
CA ALA A 8 -0.97 -9.16 9.00
C ALA A 8 -0.21 -10.29 9.73
N GLY A 9 0.63 -9.92 10.69
CA GLY A 9 1.51 -10.87 11.37
C GLY A 9 2.44 -11.56 10.37
N THR A 10 2.33 -12.88 10.25
CA THR A 10 3.13 -13.71 9.34
C THR A 10 2.38 -14.13 8.06
N ARG A 11 1.21 -13.54 7.79
CA ARG A 11 0.31 -13.98 6.72
C ARG A 11 0.08 -12.88 5.69
N THR A 12 0.08 -13.28 4.42
CA THR A 12 -0.42 -12.46 3.32
C THR A 12 -1.95 -12.52 3.30
N LEU A 13 -2.60 -11.36 3.27
CA LEU A 13 -4.05 -11.23 3.20
C LEU A 13 -4.51 -11.01 1.75
N GLY A 14 -3.80 -10.16 1.01
CA GLY A 14 -4.19 -9.81 -0.36
C GLY A 14 -3.03 -9.31 -1.19
N VAL A 15 -3.06 -9.64 -2.48
CA VAL A 15 -2.04 -9.22 -3.45
C VAL A 15 -2.72 -8.69 -4.72
N GLY A 16 -2.45 -7.44 -5.05
CA GLY A 16 -2.80 -6.84 -6.34
C GLY A 16 -1.56 -6.69 -7.19
N CYS A 17 -1.56 -7.23 -8.40
CA CYS A 17 -0.41 -7.20 -9.28
C CYS A 17 -0.81 -7.10 -10.76
N GLY A 18 0.11 -6.58 -11.59
CA GLY A 18 -0.05 -6.53 -13.05
C GLY A 18 -1.09 -5.53 -13.52
N GLN A 19 -1.42 -4.53 -12.72
CA GLN A 19 -2.39 -3.50 -13.07
C GLN A 19 -1.70 -2.36 -13.83
N THR A 20 -2.48 -1.61 -14.61
CA THR A 20 -1.99 -0.41 -15.31
C THR A 20 -1.81 0.76 -14.33
N SER A 21 -2.68 0.87 -13.32
CA SER A 21 -2.63 1.88 -12.25
C SER A 21 -2.21 1.29 -10.90
N ARG A 22 -1.59 2.13 -10.07
CA ARG A 22 -1.22 1.78 -8.68
C ARG A 22 -2.45 1.66 -7.80
N VAL A 23 -3.43 2.53 -7.99
CA VAL A 23 -4.67 2.56 -7.20
C VAL A 23 -5.44 1.26 -7.42
N ASP A 24 -5.60 0.83 -8.67
CA ASP A 24 -6.25 -0.43 -9.01
C ASP A 24 -5.55 -1.64 -8.37
N ALA A 25 -4.21 -1.60 -8.29
CA ALA A 25 -3.44 -2.63 -7.59
C ALA A 25 -3.74 -2.64 -6.08
N VAL A 26 -3.90 -1.46 -5.45
CA VAL A 26 -4.31 -1.37 -4.05
C VAL A 26 -5.73 -1.89 -3.87
N GLU A 27 -6.69 -1.45 -4.67
CA GLU A 27 -8.08 -1.86 -4.57
C GLU A 27 -8.24 -3.38 -4.75
N LEU A 28 -7.50 -3.97 -5.70
CA LEU A 28 -7.46 -5.42 -5.89
C LEU A 28 -6.87 -6.14 -4.67
N ALA A 29 -5.79 -5.61 -4.08
CA ALA A 29 -5.20 -6.17 -2.87
C ALA A 29 -6.17 -6.10 -1.68
N VAL A 30 -6.85 -4.96 -1.49
CA VAL A 30 -7.88 -4.74 -0.46
C VAL A 30 -9.04 -5.73 -0.65
N LYS A 31 -9.59 -5.83 -1.85
CA LYS A 31 -10.69 -6.75 -2.17
C LYS A 31 -10.33 -8.20 -1.83
N LYS A 32 -9.11 -8.63 -2.15
CA LYS A 32 -8.61 -9.97 -1.79
C LYS A 32 -8.40 -10.13 -0.29
N ALA A 33 -7.87 -9.11 0.40
CA ALA A 33 -7.66 -9.12 1.84
C ALA A 33 -8.97 -9.26 2.61
N ASP A 34 -10.03 -8.57 2.21
CA ASP A 34 -11.34 -8.64 2.89
C ASP A 34 -12.04 -9.99 2.70
N ALA A 35 -11.85 -10.64 1.54
CA ALA A 35 -12.35 -11.99 1.30
C ALA A 35 -11.77 -13.02 2.30
N THR A 36 -10.62 -12.74 2.92
CA THR A 36 -10.01 -13.65 3.90
C THR A 36 -10.63 -13.57 5.30
N ARG A 37 -11.36 -12.48 5.64
CA ARG A 37 -11.91 -12.19 6.99
C ARG A 37 -10.90 -12.29 8.15
N ILE A 38 -9.60 -12.22 7.86
CA ILE A 38 -8.56 -12.37 8.89
C ILE A 38 -8.46 -11.04 9.67
N GLY A 39 -8.67 -11.14 10.99
CA GLY A 39 -8.44 -10.03 11.93
C GLY A 39 -6.96 -9.76 12.17
N GLY A 40 -6.60 -8.55 12.55
CA GLY A 40 -5.22 -8.16 12.88
C GLY A 40 -4.84 -6.76 12.39
N ARG A 41 -3.64 -6.30 12.78
CA ARG A 41 -3.09 -5.03 12.30
C ARG A 41 -2.58 -5.22 10.87
N ARG A 42 -3.33 -4.70 9.90
CA ARG A 42 -3.00 -4.79 8.47
C ARG A 42 -1.86 -3.84 8.14
N VAL A 43 -0.90 -4.31 7.35
CA VAL A 43 0.22 -3.52 6.82
C VAL A 43 0.29 -3.68 5.31
N LEU A 44 0.80 -2.67 4.61
CA LEU A 44 0.92 -2.67 3.15
C LEU A 44 2.37 -2.46 2.71
N ALA A 45 2.81 -3.22 1.71
CA ALA A 45 4.06 -2.98 1.00
C ALA A 45 3.78 -2.71 -0.49
N SER A 46 4.43 -1.68 -1.03
CA SER A 46 4.42 -1.37 -2.46
C SER A 46 5.82 -1.52 -3.05
N ASP A 47 5.92 -2.13 -4.23
CA ASP A 47 7.19 -2.32 -4.93
C ASP A 47 7.76 -1.03 -5.58
N ALA A 48 6.94 0.02 -5.69
CA ALA A 48 7.27 1.34 -6.19
C ALA A 48 6.49 2.42 -5.43
N PHE A 49 6.82 3.70 -5.68
CA PHE A 49 6.21 4.81 -4.95
C PHE A 49 4.73 5.04 -5.29
N PHE A 50 4.04 5.77 -4.40
CA PHE A 50 2.70 6.30 -4.67
C PHE A 50 2.80 7.65 -5.38
N PRO A 51 2.27 7.81 -6.60
CA PRO A 51 2.33 9.08 -7.32
C PRO A 51 1.39 10.14 -6.73
N PHE A 52 0.31 9.71 -6.07
CA PHE A 52 -0.71 10.53 -5.44
C PHE A 52 -1.22 9.85 -4.15
N PRO A 53 -1.93 10.57 -3.27
CA PRO A 53 -2.43 10.02 -2.00
C PRO A 53 -3.56 8.98 -2.15
N ASP A 54 -4.27 8.97 -3.28
CA ASP A 54 -5.44 8.12 -3.55
C ASP A 54 -5.23 6.62 -3.23
N GLY A 55 -4.11 6.05 -3.67
CA GLY A 55 -3.75 4.66 -3.38
C GLY A 55 -3.51 4.42 -1.89
N LEU A 56 -2.88 5.37 -1.18
CA LEU A 56 -2.67 5.29 0.26
C LEU A 56 -4.00 5.38 1.01
N GLU A 57 -4.86 6.34 0.64
CA GLU A 57 -6.17 6.56 1.25
C GLU A 57 -7.08 5.33 1.10
N ALA A 58 -7.06 4.67 -0.07
CA ALA A 58 -7.76 3.42 -0.28
C ALA A 58 -7.31 2.32 0.70
N ALA A 59 -6.00 2.20 0.94
CA ALA A 59 -5.45 1.26 1.91
C ALA A 59 -5.82 1.61 3.36
N ILE A 60 -5.77 2.89 3.73
CA ILE A 60 -6.16 3.39 5.06
C ILE A 60 -7.62 3.06 5.34
N ARG A 61 -8.53 3.32 4.38
CA ARG A 61 -9.96 2.97 4.51
C ARG A 61 -10.18 1.47 4.71
N ALA A 62 -9.30 0.64 4.16
CA ALA A 62 -9.29 -0.81 4.37
C ALA A 62 -8.64 -1.24 5.70
N GLY A 63 -8.31 -0.30 6.59
CA GLY A 63 -7.78 -0.58 7.92
C GLY A 63 -6.27 -0.84 7.98
N VAL A 64 -5.51 -0.49 6.93
CA VAL A 64 -4.04 -0.53 6.97
C VAL A 64 -3.52 0.48 8.01
N LYS A 65 -2.57 0.03 8.84
CA LYS A 65 -1.98 0.81 9.94
C LYS A 65 -0.51 1.17 9.75
N ALA A 66 0.15 0.57 8.78
CA ALA A 66 1.50 0.94 8.37
C ALA A 66 1.72 0.64 6.88
N VAL A 67 2.51 1.48 6.22
CA VAL A 67 2.85 1.36 4.80
C VAL A 67 4.36 1.47 4.61
N ILE A 68 4.91 0.62 3.75
CA ILE A 68 6.29 0.71 3.28
C ILE A 68 6.32 0.85 1.76
N GLN A 69 7.06 1.83 1.26
CA GLN A 69 7.22 2.11 -0.17
C GLN A 69 8.61 2.72 -0.44
N PRO A 70 9.09 2.81 -1.69
CA PRO A 70 10.44 3.32 -1.94
C PRO A 70 10.65 4.83 -1.71
N GLY A 71 9.61 5.64 -1.86
CA GLY A 71 9.73 7.10 -1.98
C GLY A 71 10.26 7.52 -3.37
N GLY A 72 10.34 8.82 -3.61
CA GLY A 72 10.83 9.43 -4.84
C GLY A 72 9.74 9.99 -5.76
N SER A 73 8.51 10.16 -5.26
CA SER A 73 7.44 10.85 -6.00
C SER A 73 7.66 12.36 -5.95
N ARG A 74 7.28 13.08 -7.03
CA ARG A 74 7.19 14.55 -6.97
C ARG A 74 6.15 15.05 -5.96
N ASN A 75 5.22 14.19 -5.57
CA ASN A 75 4.14 14.49 -4.64
C ASN A 75 4.28 13.74 -3.30
N ASP A 76 5.49 13.31 -2.91
CA ASP A 76 5.68 12.58 -1.66
C ASP A 76 5.15 13.36 -0.44
N ASP A 77 5.29 14.68 -0.40
CA ASP A 77 4.76 15.52 0.69
C ASP A 77 3.25 15.34 0.88
N ALA A 78 2.48 15.29 -0.20
CA ALA A 78 1.03 15.08 -0.14
C ALA A 78 0.66 13.68 0.35
N VAL A 79 1.47 12.68 0.00
CA VAL A 79 1.29 11.28 0.42
C VAL A 79 1.64 11.12 1.90
N ILE A 80 2.71 11.78 2.37
CA ILE A 80 3.13 11.82 3.77
C ILE A 80 2.05 12.51 4.61
N GLU A 81 1.56 13.67 4.16
CA GLU A 81 0.51 14.40 4.87
C GLU A 81 -0.77 13.54 5.02
N ALA A 82 -1.12 12.75 4.00
CA ALA A 82 -2.24 11.81 4.10
C ALA A 82 -2.00 10.68 5.12
N ALA A 83 -0.78 10.17 5.25
CA ALA A 83 -0.43 9.22 6.31
C ALA A 83 -0.49 9.87 7.70
N ASP A 84 0.06 11.07 7.86
CA ASP A 84 0.09 11.80 9.12
C ASP A 84 -1.33 12.15 9.59
N ARG A 85 -2.18 12.67 8.70
CA ARG A 85 -3.61 12.94 8.99
C ARG A 85 -4.36 11.68 9.44
N ALA A 86 -4.00 10.51 8.90
CA ALA A 86 -4.58 9.23 9.28
C ALA A 86 -3.93 8.58 10.51
N GLY A 87 -2.83 9.15 11.03
CA GLY A 87 -2.08 8.63 12.16
C GLY A 87 -1.49 7.23 11.90
N ILE A 88 -1.04 6.96 10.68
CA ILE A 88 -0.41 5.68 10.31
C ILE A 88 1.09 5.84 10.06
N ALA A 89 1.85 4.78 10.30
CA ALA A 89 3.28 4.79 10.01
C ALA A 89 3.54 4.66 8.50
N MET A 90 4.39 5.50 7.95
CA MET A 90 4.89 5.39 6.57
C MET A 90 6.42 5.30 6.57
N LEU A 91 6.96 4.32 5.84
CA LEU A 91 8.40 4.09 5.73
C LEU A 91 8.85 4.17 4.28
N PHE A 92 9.93 4.91 4.04
CA PHE A 92 10.62 4.98 2.75
C PHE A 92 11.86 4.10 2.74
N THR A 93 12.01 3.26 1.71
CA THR A 93 13.17 2.37 1.59
C THR A 93 14.29 2.94 0.73
N GLY A 94 14.00 3.91 -0.15
CA GLY A 94 14.94 4.39 -1.18
C GLY A 94 15.25 3.36 -2.27
N CYS A 95 14.63 2.17 -2.26
CA CYS A 95 14.93 1.08 -3.18
C CYS A 95 13.66 0.55 -3.86
N ARG A 96 13.64 0.59 -5.19
CA ARG A 96 12.53 0.07 -6.01
C ARG A 96 12.78 -1.39 -6.39
N HIS A 97 11.80 -2.26 -6.16
CA HIS A 97 11.87 -3.70 -6.47
C HIS A 97 10.93 -4.09 -7.63
N PHE A 98 11.08 -3.40 -8.77
CA PHE A 98 10.26 -3.66 -9.96
C PHE A 98 10.70 -4.97 -10.67
N ARG A 99 9.72 -5.75 -11.14
CA ARG A 99 9.91 -6.98 -11.91
C ARG A 99 8.87 -7.11 -13.03
N HIS A 100 9.32 -7.40 -14.24
CA HIS A 100 8.45 -7.74 -15.39
C HIS A 100 7.80 -9.11 -15.20
#